data_AF-A0A2A2Q121-F1
#
_entry.id   AF-A0A2A2Q121-F1
#
_cell.length_a   1.000
_cell.length_b   1.000
_cell.length_c   1.000
_cell.angle_alpha   90.00
_cell.angle_beta   90.00
_cell.angle_gamma   90.00
#
_symmetry.space_group_name_H-M   'P 1'
#
loop_
_entity.id
_entity.type
_entity.pdbx_description
1 polymer ?
#
loop_
_entity_poly.entity_id
_entity_poly.type
_entity_poly.pdbx_seq_one_letter_code
_entity_poly.pdbx_strand_id
1 'polypeptide(L)' 'HHPDIDIRWCTITVRLTTHDAGGLTEADLEVAKKIDTLVD' A
#
# COMPACT_ATOMS: atom_id res chain seq x y z
N HIS A 1 -2.12 -9.31 -3.84
CA HIS A 1 -1.94 -7.87 -4.01
C HIS A 1 -0.75 -7.42 -3.17
N HIS A 2 0.42 -7.27 -3.78
CA HIS A 2 1.65 -6.94 -3.06
C HIS A 2 1.89 -5.42 -3.14
N PRO A 3 2.14 -4.73 -2.01
CA PRO A 3 2.63 -3.35 -2.03
C PRO A 3 4.11 -3.27 -2.42
N ASP A 4 4.49 -2.16 -3.04
CA ASP A 4 5.86 -1.71 -3.10
C ASP A 4 6.21 -0.97 -1.79
N ILE A 5 7.30 -1.38 -1.13
CA ILE A 5 7.70 -0.84 0.17
C ILE A 5 9.09 -0.22 0.06
N ASP A 6 9.21 1.07 0.38
CA ASP A 6 10.48 1.79 0.54
C ASP A 6 10.70 2.05 2.03
N ILE A 7 11.77 1.48 2.60
CA ILE A 7 12.14 1.64 4.00
C ILE A 7 13.39 2.53 4.09
N ARG A 8 13.25 3.64 4.80
CA ARG A 8 14.35 4.55 5.18
C ARG A 8 14.39 4.67 6.69
N TRP A 9 15.51 5.16 7.23
CA TRP A 9 15.80 5.32 8.66
C TRP A 9 14.62 5.06 9.62
N CYS A 10 13.68 6.01 9.72
CA CYS A 10 12.44 5.87 10.50
C CYS A 10 11.16 6.05 9.66
N THR A 11 11.26 5.96 8.33
CA THR A 11 10.15 6.25 7.42
C THR A 11 9.90 5.06 6.51
N ILE A 12 8.67 4.56 6.53
CA ILE A 12 8.21 3.50 5.64
C ILE A 12 7.21 4.12 4.67
N THR A 13 7.51 4.06 3.38
CA THR A 13 6.58 4.45 2.32
C THR A 13 6.00 3.20 1.69
N VAL A 14 4.67 3.10 1.70
CA VAL A 14 3.95 1.99 1.06
C VAL A 14 3.22 2.52 -0.17
N ARG A 15 3.46 1.88 -1.32
CA ARG A 15 2.77 2.14 -2.59
C ARG A 15 1.91 0.93 -2.94
N LEU A 16 0.65 1.18 -3.27
CA LEU A 16 -0.33 0.17 -3.62
C LEU A 16 -0.80 0.44 -5.05
N THR A 17 -0.54 -0.52 -5.94
CA THR A 17 -1.06 -0.52 -7.30
C THR A 17 -1.39 -1.94 -7.72
N THR A 18 -2.48 -2.16 -8.46
CA THR A 18 -2.75 -3.48 -9.08
C THR A 18 -2.06 -3.54 -10.43
N HIS A 19 -0.93 -4.25 -10.48
CA HIS A 19 -0.11 -4.40 -11.69
C HIS A 19 -0.91 -4.93 -12.89
N ASP A 20 -1.76 -5.94 -12.67
CA ASP A 20 -2.59 -6.53 -13.73
C ASP A 20 -3.69 -5.58 -14.27
N ALA A 21 -4.18 -4.67 -13.44
CA ALA A 21 -5.20 -3.69 -13.84
C ALA A 21 -4.57 -2.43 -14.47
N GLY A 22 -3.24 -2.32 -14.45
CA GLY A 22 -2.51 -1.12 -14.91
C GLY A 22 -2.83 0.14 -14.10
N GLY A 23 -3.37 0.01 -12.88
CA GLY A 23 -3.88 1.15 -12.12
C GLY A 23 -4.45 0.76 -10.76
N LEU A 24 -5.17 1.71 -10.17
CA LEU A 24 -5.79 1.56 -8.85
C LEU A 24 -7.08 0.73 -8.96
N THR A 25 -7.23 -0.21 -8.05
CA THR A 25 -8.46 -0.98 -7.87
C THR A 25 -8.97 -0.87 -6.44
N GLU A 26 -10.16 -1.37 -6.19
CA GLU A 26 -10.73 -1.43 -4.84
C GLU A 26 -9.85 -2.23 -3.87
N ALA A 27 -9.09 -3.21 -4.38
CA ALA A 27 -8.13 -3.96 -3.56
C ALA A 27 -7.00 -3.08 -3.01
N ASP A 28 -6.56 -2.05 -3.76
CA ASP A 28 -5.59 -1.08 -3.26
C ASP A 28 -6.15 -0.27 -2.10
N LEU A 29 -7.41 0.18 -2.21
CA LEU A 29 -8.07 0.96 -1.16
C LEU A 29 -8.30 0.15 0.11
N GLU A 30 -8.66 -1.13 -0.03
CA GLU A 30 -8.86 -2.03 1.12
C GLU A 30 -7.56 -2.31 1.87
N VAL A 31 -6.44 -2.43 1.17
CA VAL A 31 -5.12 -2.59 1.82
C VAL A 31 -4.68 -1.29 2.47
N ALA A 32 -4.91 -0.13 1.85
CA ALA A 32 -4.60 1.17 2.44
C ALA A 32 -5.33 1.38 3.77
N LYS A 33 -6.64 1.11 3.83
CA LYS A 33 -7.43 1.21 5.07
C LYS A 33 -6.89 0.32 6.19
N LYS A 34 -6.46 -0.91 5.87
CA LYS A 34 -5.88 -1.83 6.86
C LYS A 34 -4.57 -1.28 7.42
N ILE A 35 -3.74 -0.67 6.58
CA ILE A 35 -2.49 -0.03 7.02
C ILE A 35 -2.79 1.13 7.96
N ASP A 36 -3.77 1.99 7.65
CA ASP A 36 -4.17 3.10 8.53
C ASP A 36 -4.61 2.60 9.92
N THR A 37 -5.23 1.43 10.03
CA THR A 37 -5.60 0.85 11.35
C THR A 37 -4.43 0.26 12.14
N LEU A 38 -3.26 0.11 11.53
CA LEU A 38 -2.07 -0.49 12.17
C LEU A 38 -1.05 0.57 12.64
N VAL A 39 -1.21 1.82 12.23
CA VAL A 39 -0.35 2.95 12.60
C VAL A 39 -1.04 3.73 13.72
N ASP A 40 -0.60 3.51 14.95
CA ASP A 40 -1.01 4.25 16.16
C ASP A 40 0.18 5.11 16.64
#